data_AF-A0A6P5RK73-F1
#
_entry.id   AF-A0A6P5RK73-F1
#
_cell.length_a   1.000
_cell.length_b   1.000
_cell.length_c   1.000
_cell.angle_alpha   90.00
_cell.angle_beta   90.00
_cell.angle_gamma   90.00
#
_symmetry.space_group_name_H-M   'P 1'
#
loop_
_entity.id
_entity.type
_entity.pdbx_description
1 polymer ?
#
loop_
_entity_poly.entity_id
_entity_poly.type
_entity_poly.pdbx_seq_one_letter_code
_entity_poly.pdbx_strand_id
1 'polypeptide(L)'
;LEIVEASRVAQEVKHPFRNLLKRRNMPQLVIAIWMQIFQQFTGINAIMFYAPVLFQTLGFKSDASLYSAVITGAVNVLSTVVSIYFVDRAGRRVLLLEAGVQMFLSQMVVAIIMGLKVKDHSNNLGHGLAIIVVVMVCSFVSSFAWSWGPLGWLIPSETFPLEARSAGQSVAVCTNMLFTFIIAQAFLSMLCNMKFAIFLFFTFWVFVMTIFVVVLIPETKGVPIEEMTERVWKQHWFWKRFMDDFEDDPKGKLHA
;
A
#
# COMPACT_ATOMS: atom_id res chain seq x y z
N LEU A 1 -8.13 -28.18 -14.39
CA LEU A 1 -7.03 -28.44 -15.34
C LEU A 1 -6.02 -27.31 -15.30
N GLU A 2 -6.42 -26.05 -15.46
CA GLU A 2 -5.55 -24.87 -15.34
C GLU A 2 -4.69 -24.81 -14.06
N ILE A 3 -5.24 -25.16 -12.89
CA ILE A 3 -4.48 -25.15 -11.62
C ILE A 3 -3.36 -26.22 -11.61
N VAL A 4 -3.60 -27.37 -12.25
CA VAL A 4 -2.61 -28.47 -12.32
C VAL A 4 -1.51 -28.12 -13.32
N GLU A 5 -1.89 -27.51 -14.45
CA GLU A 5 -0.96 -26.99 -15.47
C GLU A 5 -0.06 -25.89 -14.88
N ALA A 6 -0.67 -24.91 -14.20
CA ALA A 6 0.03 -23.84 -13.49
C ALA A 6 1.01 -24.38 -12.43
N SER A 7 0.63 -25.44 -11.70
CA SER A 7 1.50 -26.10 -10.74
C SER A 7 2.68 -26.82 -11.40
N ARG A 8 2.47 -27.42 -12.59
CA ARG A 8 3.53 -28.12 -13.32
C ARG A 8 4.54 -27.15 -13.91
N VAL A 9 4.07 -26.06 -14.52
CA VAL A 9 4.90 -24.96 -15.03
C VAL A 9 5.72 -24.32 -13.90
N ALA A 10 5.12 -24.14 -12.71
CA ALA A 10 5.85 -23.64 -11.55
C ALA A 10 6.95 -24.61 -11.04
N GLN A 11 6.75 -25.92 -11.14
CA GLN A 11 7.75 -26.93 -10.77
C GLN A 11 8.91 -27.05 -11.78
N GLU A 12 8.70 -26.70 -13.04
CA GLU A 12 9.72 -26.79 -14.10
C GLU A 12 10.79 -25.66 -14.01
N VAL A 13 10.55 -24.62 -13.19
CA VAL A 13 11.49 -23.48 -13.02
C VAL A 13 12.64 -23.83 -12.07
N LYS A 14 13.75 -24.31 -12.64
CA LYS A 14 14.97 -24.66 -11.87
C LYS A 14 15.66 -23.50 -11.13
N HIS A 15 15.48 -22.23 -11.56
CA HIS A 15 16.10 -21.05 -10.92
C HIS A 15 15.16 -19.82 -10.82
N PRO A 16 14.20 -19.82 -9.88
CA PRO A 16 13.17 -18.78 -9.77
C PRO A 16 13.73 -17.37 -9.53
N PHE A 17 14.71 -17.22 -8.64
CA PHE A 17 15.33 -15.93 -8.30
C PHE A 17 16.16 -15.32 -9.44
N ARG A 18 16.85 -16.16 -10.22
CA ARG A 18 17.62 -15.71 -11.39
C ARG A 18 16.70 -15.33 -12.55
N ASN A 19 15.55 -16.00 -12.68
CA ASN A 19 14.49 -15.62 -13.61
C ASN A 19 13.81 -14.30 -13.21
N LEU A 20 13.76 -13.98 -11.92
CA LEU A 20 13.18 -12.74 -11.40
C LEU A 20 14.01 -11.50 -11.75
N LEU A 21 15.33 -11.62 -11.75
CA LEU A 21 16.28 -10.55 -12.12
C LEU A 21 16.40 -10.33 -13.63
N LYS A 22 15.72 -11.13 -14.46
CA LYS A 22 15.69 -10.89 -15.91
C LYS A 22 14.92 -9.61 -16.20
N ARG A 23 15.38 -8.84 -17.21
CA ARG A 23 14.75 -7.59 -17.66
C ARG A 23 13.23 -7.69 -17.83
N ARG A 24 12.74 -8.85 -18.31
CA ARG A 24 11.30 -9.17 -18.48
C ARG A 24 10.47 -9.04 -17.20
N ASN A 25 11.03 -9.38 -16.04
CA ASN A 25 10.33 -9.43 -14.75
C ASN A 25 10.67 -8.23 -13.85
N MET A 26 11.59 -7.36 -14.30
CA MET A 26 12.04 -6.19 -13.55
C MET A 26 10.92 -5.17 -13.31
N PRO A 27 10.07 -4.82 -14.29
CA PRO A 27 8.95 -3.91 -14.05
C PRO A 27 8.01 -4.39 -12.93
N GLN A 28 7.66 -5.67 -12.96
CA GLN A 28 6.80 -6.34 -11.97
C GLN A 28 7.48 -6.34 -10.59
N LEU A 29 8.77 -6.67 -10.55
CA LEU A 29 9.56 -6.66 -9.31
C LEU A 29 9.64 -5.27 -8.69
N VAL A 30 9.90 -4.25 -9.51
CA VAL A 30 10.00 -2.86 -9.07
C VAL A 30 8.66 -2.38 -8.53
N ILE A 31 7.55 -2.62 -9.23
CA ILE A 31 6.21 -2.29 -8.71
C ILE A 31 5.94 -3.04 -7.39
N ALA A 32 6.22 -4.34 -7.32
CA ALA A 32 6.00 -5.12 -6.10
C ALA A 32 6.80 -4.59 -4.90
N ILE A 33 8.09 -4.29 -5.08
CA ILE A 33 8.94 -3.73 -4.03
C ILE A 33 8.44 -2.34 -3.61
N TRP A 34 8.21 -1.45 -4.57
CA TRP A 34 7.77 -0.07 -4.26
C TRP A 34 6.39 -0.02 -3.63
N MET A 35 5.45 -0.87 -4.05
CA MET A 35 4.14 -0.99 -3.41
C MET A 35 4.28 -1.30 -1.92
N GLN A 36 5.16 -2.25 -1.56
CA GLN A 36 5.37 -2.64 -0.17
C GLN A 36 6.14 -1.59 0.64
N ILE A 37 7.08 -0.88 0.00
CA ILE A 37 7.74 0.28 0.61
C ILE A 37 6.68 1.35 0.91
N PHE A 38 5.93 1.78 -0.10
CA PHE A 38 4.93 2.83 0.07
C PHE A 38 3.86 2.45 1.08
N GLN A 39 3.42 1.19 1.12
CA GLN A 39 2.48 0.68 2.12
C GLN A 39 2.98 0.98 3.55
N GLN A 40 4.28 0.79 3.83
CA GLN A 40 4.86 1.09 5.14
C GLN A 40 5.06 2.59 5.38
N PHE A 41 5.49 3.32 4.34
CA PHE A 41 5.67 4.77 4.39
C PHE A 41 4.35 5.55 4.46
N THR A 42 3.18 4.92 4.24
CA THR A 42 1.88 5.53 4.56
C THR A 42 1.76 5.90 6.04
N GLY A 43 2.54 5.25 6.91
CA GLY A 43 2.48 5.46 8.35
C GLY A 43 1.33 4.71 9.02
N ILE A 44 0.70 3.72 8.37
CA ILE A 44 -0.39 2.93 8.97
C ILE A 44 0.01 2.32 10.31
N ASN A 45 1.19 1.70 10.39
CA ASN A 45 1.69 1.09 11.64
C ASN A 45 1.90 2.15 12.73
N ALA A 46 2.46 3.30 12.37
CA ALA A 46 2.64 4.45 13.25
C ALA A 46 1.31 4.96 13.81
N ILE A 47 0.30 5.12 12.94
CA ILE A 47 -1.04 5.57 13.32
C ILE A 47 -1.73 4.56 14.23
N MET A 48 -1.60 3.26 13.95
CA MET A 48 -2.16 2.20 14.79
C MET A 48 -1.55 2.19 16.20
N PHE A 49 -0.26 2.47 16.35
CA PHE A 49 0.37 2.61 17.67
C PHE A 49 0.00 3.91 18.37
N TYR A 50 -0.19 5.00 17.62
CA TYR A 50 -0.52 6.30 18.19
C TYR A 50 -2.00 6.48 18.53
N ALA A 51 -2.90 5.76 17.84
CA ALA A 51 -4.34 5.88 18.05
C ALA A 51 -4.73 5.67 19.52
N PRO A 52 -4.34 4.60 20.23
CA PRO A 52 -4.71 4.41 21.64
C PRO A 52 -4.23 5.55 22.55
N VAL A 53 -3.01 6.04 22.33
CA VAL A 53 -2.43 7.16 23.08
C VAL A 53 -3.23 8.43 22.84
N LEU A 54 -3.60 8.69 21.59
CA LEU A 54 -4.43 9.83 21.21
C LEU A 54 -5.79 9.75 21.91
N PHE A 55 -6.49 8.62 21.83
CA PHE A 55 -7.77 8.41 22.51
C PHE A 55 -7.69 8.56 24.04
N GLN A 56 -6.60 8.13 24.66
CA GLN A 56 -6.37 8.29 26.10
C GLN A 56 -6.20 9.77 26.49
N THR A 57 -5.50 10.56 25.67
CA THR A 57 -5.36 12.01 25.90
C THR A 57 -6.68 12.79 25.77
N LEU A 58 -7.73 12.20 25.19
CA LEU A 58 -9.05 12.84 25.06
C LEU A 58 -9.94 12.68 26.30
N GLY A 59 -9.43 12.07 27.37
CA GLY A 59 -10.14 11.97 28.65
C GLY A 59 -11.04 10.74 28.80
N PHE A 60 -11.02 9.82 27.85
CA PHE A 60 -11.61 8.49 28.02
C PHE A 60 -10.72 7.68 28.98
N LYS A 61 -10.92 7.87 30.29
CA LYS A 61 -9.96 7.46 31.34
C LYS A 61 -9.88 5.95 31.62
N SER A 62 -10.71 5.08 31.04
CA SER A 62 -10.65 3.64 31.34
C SER A 62 -10.98 2.70 30.17
N ASP A 63 -11.89 3.08 29.25
CA ASP A 63 -12.32 2.21 28.14
C ASP A 63 -11.98 2.74 26.73
N ALA A 64 -11.22 3.83 26.62
CA ALA A 64 -10.90 4.48 25.34
C ALA A 64 -10.24 3.55 24.34
N SER A 65 -9.27 2.77 24.83
CA SER A 65 -8.50 1.84 24.02
C SER A 65 -9.41 0.74 23.49
N LEU A 66 -10.38 0.28 24.29
CA LEU A 66 -11.37 -0.71 23.91
C LEU A 66 -12.33 -0.15 22.86
N TYR A 67 -12.95 1.02 23.11
CA TYR A 67 -13.84 1.66 22.14
C TYR A 67 -13.11 2.03 20.84
N SER A 68 -11.87 2.54 20.92
CA SER A 68 -11.02 2.81 19.76
C SER A 68 -10.74 1.54 18.97
N ALA A 69 -10.34 0.46 19.64
CA ALA A 69 -10.03 -0.81 18.98
C ALA A 69 -11.28 -1.42 18.31
N VAL A 70 -12.43 -1.35 18.98
CA VAL A 70 -13.71 -1.84 18.45
C VAL A 70 -14.17 -1.01 17.27
N ILE A 71 -14.14 0.32 17.35
CA ILE A 71 -14.53 1.22 16.24
C ILE A 71 -13.58 1.03 15.07
N THR A 72 -12.27 1.05 15.30
CA THR A 72 -11.26 0.86 14.24
C THR A 72 -11.37 -0.53 13.61
N GLY A 73 -11.62 -1.56 14.42
CA GLY A 73 -11.85 -2.93 13.96
C GLY A 73 -13.14 -3.06 13.13
N ALA A 74 -14.25 -2.51 13.59
CA ALA A 74 -15.53 -2.52 12.86
C ALA A 74 -15.43 -1.77 11.52
N VAL A 75 -14.78 -0.61 11.54
CA VAL A 75 -14.46 0.16 10.34
C VAL A 75 -13.58 -0.64 9.38
N ASN A 76 -12.58 -1.36 9.89
CA ASN A 76 -11.72 -2.20 9.07
C ASN A 76 -12.51 -3.36 8.40
N VAL A 77 -13.43 -4.00 9.13
CA VAL A 77 -14.29 -5.06 8.58
C VAL A 77 -15.23 -4.52 7.51
N LEU A 78 -15.91 -3.40 7.77
CA LEU A 78 -16.79 -2.74 6.79
C LEU A 78 -16.00 -2.31 5.55
N SER A 79 -14.83 -1.72 5.76
CA SER A 79 -13.91 -1.32 4.70
C SER A 79 -13.46 -2.52 3.85
N THR A 80 -13.22 -3.67 4.46
CA THR A 80 -12.87 -4.90 3.74
C THR A 80 -14.02 -5.36 2.84
N VAL A 81 -15.27 -5.32 3.31
CA VAL A 81 -16.45 -5.68 2.51
C VAL A 81 -16.63 -4.72 1.33
N VAL A 82 -16.46 -3.41 1.58
CA VAL A 82 -16.49 -2.38 0.53
C VAL A 82 -15.37 -2.63 -0.48
N SER A 83 -14.17 -2.97 -0.04
CA SER A 83 -13.04 -3.27 -0.92
C SER A 83 -13.39 -4.37 -1.90
N ILE A 84 -13.87 -5.51 -1.40
CA ILE A 84 -14.21 -6.68 -2.24
C ILE A 84 -15.24 -6.27 -3.30
N TYR A 85 -16.26 -5.51 -2.91
CA TYR A 85 -17.29 -5.08 -3.86
C TYR A 85 -16.78 -4.09 -4.90
N PHE A 86 -15.96 -3.12 -4.49
CA PHE A 86 -15.49 -2.05 -5.37
C PHE A 86 -14.26 -2.44 -6.21
N VAL A 87 -13.43 -3.38 -5.77
CA VAL A 87 -12.20 -3.82 -6.47
C VAL A 87 -12.48 -4.29 -7.89
N ASP A 88 -13.57 -5.04 -8.05
CA ASP A 88 -13.94 -5.59 -9.35
C ASP A 88 -14.73 -4.59 -10.20
N ARG A 89 -15.36 -3.59 -9.58
CA ARG A 89 -16.24 -2.63 -10.27
C ARG A 89 -15.53 -1.34 -10.67
N ALA A 90 -14.74 -0.74 -9.79
CA ALA A 90 -14.07 0.55 -10.00
C ALA A 90 -12.70 0.45 -10.69
N GLY A 91 -12.02 -0.69 -10.57
CA GLY A 91 -10.65 -0.87 -11.06
C GLY A 91 -9.61 -0.56 -9.97
N ARG A 92 -8.44 -1.18 -10.09
CA ARG A 92 -7.43 -1.20 -9.02
C ARG A 92 -6.74 0.16 -8.90
N ARG A 93 -6.48 0.82 -10.04
CA ARG A 93 -5.80 2.13 -10.07
C ARG A 93 -6.69 3.23 -9.50
N VAL A 94 -7.97 3.24 -9.86
CA VAL A 94 -8.94 4.25 -9.38
C VAL A 94 -9.07 4.18 -7.86
N LEU A 95 -9.13 2.98 -7.28
CA LEU A 95 -9.19 2.81 -5.83
C LEU A 95 -7.92 3.24 -5.10
N LEU A 96 -6.74 2.97 -5.67
CA LEU A 96 -5.48 3.45 -5.10
C LEU A 96 -5.37 4.98 -5.12
N LEU A 97 -5.86 5.62 -6.18
CA LEU A 97 -5.85 7.07 -6.32
C LEU A 97 -6.87 7.75 -5.40
N GLU A 98 -8.10 7.25 -5.36
CA GLU A 98 -9.16 7.75 -4.47
C GLU A 98 -8.69 7.71 -3.02
N ALA A 99 -8.17 6.56 -2.59
CA ALA A 99 -7.67 6.43 -1.23
C ALA A 99 -6.39 7.24 -1.00
N GLY A 100 -5.52 7.38 -1.99
CA GLY A 100 -4.34 8.25 -1.90
C GLY A 100 -4.73 9.70 -1.60
N VAL A 101 -5.76 10.21 -2.30
CA VAL A 101 -6.31 11.56 -2.07
C VAL A 101 -6.96 11.67 -0.70
N GLN A 102 -7.80 10.71 -0.31
CA GLN A 102 -8.47 10.73 1.00
C GLN A 102 -7.46 10.63 2.16
N MET A 103 -6.44 9.78 2.03
CA MET A 103 -5.34 9.64 2.99
C MET A 103 -4.50 10.92 3.08
N PHE A 104 -4.22 11.56 1.96
CA PHE A 104 -3.47 12.82 1.92
C PHE A 104 -4.24 13.94 2.63
N LEU A 105 -5.53 14.10 2.32
CA LEU A 105 -6.38 15.13 2.94
C LEU A 105 -6.53 14.91 4.44
N SER A 106 -6.80 13.67 4.87
CA SER A 106 -6.94 13.34 6.29
C SER A 106 -5.63 13.57 7.07
N GLN A 107 -4.48 13.13 6.55
CA GLN A 107 -3.19 13.38 7.19
C GLN A 107 -2.82 14.86 7.21
N MET A 108 -3.12 15.62 6.14
CA MET A 108 -2.89 17.06 6.08
C MET A 108 -3.69 17.80 7.16
N VAL A 109 -4.97 17.44 7.35
CA VAL A 109 -5.82 18.04 8.38
C VAL A 109 -5.29 17.71 9.78
N VAL A 110 -4.97 16.45 10.05
CA VAL A 110 -4.38 16.03 11.33
C VAL A 110 -3.07 16.76 11.59
N ALA A 111 -2.23 16.89 10.57
CA ALA A 111 -1.01 17.65 10.62
C ALA A 111 -1.30 19.10 11.05
N ILE A 112 -2.12 19.85 10.31
CA ILE A 112 -2.41 21.26 10.59
C ILE A 112 -2.92 21.45 12.03
N ILE A 113 -3.86 20.61 12.48
CA ILE A 113 -4.41 20.69 13.84
C ILE A 113 -3.33 20.45 14.91
N MET A 114 -2.48 19.44 14.73
CA MET A 114 -1.38 19.14 15.65
C MET A 114 -0.31 20.24 15.63
N GLY A 115 -0.03 20.84 14.47
CA GLY A 115 0.92 21.94 14.31
C GLY A 115 0.49 23.23 15.02
N LEU A 116 -0.80 23.59 14.92
CA LEU A 116 -1.37 24.73 15.64
C LEU A 116 -1.32 24.52 17.16
N LYS A 117 -1.59 23.30 17.62
CA LYS A 117 -1.57 22.94 19.05
C LYS A 117 -0.17 23.00 19.68
N VAL A 118 0.89 22.68 18.94
CA VAL A 118 2.27 22.78 19.47
C VAL A 118 2.70 24.24 19.68
N LYS A 119 2.06 25.18 18.96
CA LYS A 119 2.38 26.61 19.04
C LYS A 119 1.67 27.30 20.21
N ASP A 120 0.43 26.92 20.49
CA ASP A 120 -0.31 27.35 21.68
C ASP A 120 -0.02 26.41 22.85
N HIS A 121 0.82 26.83 23.80
CA HIS A 121 1.12 26.09 25.04
C HIS A 121 -0.09 25.84 25.98
N SER A 122 -1.34 26.01 25.51
CA SER A 122 -2.55 25.74 26.27
C SER A 122 -2.84 24.23 26.32
N ASN A 123 -2.75 23.65 27.51
CA ASN A 123 -2.87 22.20 27.77
C ASN A 123 -4.30 21.63 27.60
N ASN A 124 -5.24 22.40 27.05
CA ASN A 124 -6.62 21.97 26.82
C ASN A 124 -6.87 21.87 25.32
N LEU A 125 -6.84 20.64 24.82
CA LEU A 125 -7.42 20.34 23.51
C LEU A 125 -8.93 20.57 23.67
N GLY A 126 -9.48 21.63 23.06
CA GLY A 126 -10.93 21.80 23.02
C GLY A 126 -11.55 20.50 22.51
N HIS A 127 -12.50 19.93 23.25
CA HIS A 127 -13.11 18.62 22.96
C HIS A 127 -13.56 18.47 21.49
N GLY A 128 -13.89 19.57 20.81
CA GLY A 128 -14.18 19.58 19.37
C GLY A 128 -13.00 19.22 18.46
N LEU A 129 -11.80 19.78 18.69
CA LEU A 129 -10.61 19.52 17.87
C LEU A 129 -10.12 18.07 18.01
N ALA A 130 -10.26 17.52 19.22
CA ALA A 130 -10.02 16.11 19.53
C ALA A 130 -10.86 15.16 18.67
N ILE A 131 -12.17 15.40 18.63
CA ILE A 131 -13.13 14.59 17.86
C ILE A 131 -12.79 14.66 16.37
N ILE A 132 -12.45 15.85 15.86
CA ILE A 132 -12.06 16.02 14.46
C ILE A 132 -10.82 15.18 14.12
N VAL A 133 -9.79 15.20 14.96
CA VAL A 133 -8.57 14.39 14.73
C VAL A 133 -8.90 12.90 14.70
N VAL A 134 -9.73 12.42 15.62
CA VAL A 134 -10.18 11.02 15.65
C VAL A 134 -10.92 10.66 14.37
N VAL A 135 -11.89 11.47 13.93
CA VAL A 135 -12.66 11.21 12.71
C VAL A 135 -11.73 11.16 11.49
N MET A 136 -10.74 12.04 11.42
CA MET A 136 -9.76 12.05 10.32
C MET A 136 -8.85 10.82 10.36
N VAL A 137 -8.41 10.37 11.53
CA VAL A 137 -7.64 9.13 11.68
C VAL A 137 -8.47 7.90 11.29
N CYS A 138 -9.73 7.83 11.71
CA CYS A 138 -10.63 6.75 11.30
C CYS A 138 -10.86 6.76 9.78
N SER A 139 -11.04 7.94 9.18
CA SER A 139 -11.15 8.10 7.72
C SER A 139 -9.89 7.62 6.99
N PHE A 140 -8.70 7.96 7.51
CA PHE A 140 -7.42 7.48 7.00
C PHE A 140 -7.33 5.94 7.03
N VAL A 141 -7.64 5.33 8.18
CA VAL A 141 -7.59 3.86 8.34
C VAL A 141 -8.59 3.17 7.43
N SER A 142 -9.80 3.73 7.30
CA SER A 142 -10.84 3.21 6.39
C SER A 142 -10.35 3.18 4.96
N SER A 143 -9.76 4.30 4.50
CA SER A 143 -9.24 4.46 3.15
C SER A 143 -8.15 3.46 2.84
N PHE A 144 -7.20 3.31 3.76
CA PHE A 144 -6.12 2.34 3.64
C PHE A 144 -6.66 0.91 3.58
N ALA A 145 -7.61 0.57 4.43
CA ALA A 145 -8.17 -0.77 4.54
C ALA A 145 -8.90 -1.24 3.26
N TRP A 146 -9.57 -0.35 2.50
CA TRP A 146 -10.25 -0.76 1.27
C TRP A 146 -9.40 -0.68 0.01
N SER A 147 -8.22 -0.07 0.09
CA SER A 147 -7.36 0.16 -1.07
C SER A 147 -5.98 -0.47 -0.83
N TRP A 148 -5.03 0.29 -0.28
CA TRP A 148 -3.62 -0.03 -0.12
C TRP A 148 -3.35 -1.27 0.73
N GLY A 149 -4.25 -1.61 1.66
CA GLY A 149 -4.22 -2.87 2.38
C GLY A 149 -4.32 -4.07 1.42
N PRO A 150 -5.49 -4.34 0.82
CA PRO A 150 -5.68 -5.48 -0.08
C PRO A 150 -4.95 -5.33 -1.42
N LEU A 151 -4.97 -4.14 -2.03
CA LEU A 151 -4.35 -3.90 -3.34
C LEU A 151 -2.81 -3.98 -3.30
N GLY A 152 -2.20 -3.67 -2.14
CA GLY A 152 -0.77 -3.84 -1.94
C GLY A 152 -0.30 -5.28 -2.10
N TRP A 153 -1.17 -6.25 -1.81
CA TRP A 153 -0.89 -7.68 -2.00
C TRP A 153 -1.44 -8.22 -3.32
N LEU A 154 -2.62 -7.74 -3.74
CA LEU A 154 -3.29 -8.17 -4.96
C LEU A 154 -2.49 -7.81 -6.21
N ILE A 155 -2.08 -6.55 -6.38
CA ILE A 155 -1.40 -6.06 -7.59
C ILE A 155 -0.10 -6.84 -7.86
N PRO A 156 0.81 -7.03 -6.87
CA PRO A 156 1.98 -7.88 -7.08
C PRO A 156 1.61 -9.32 -7.49
N SER A 157 0.54 -9.90 -6.93
CA SER A 157 0.13 -11.26 -7.30
C SER A 157 -0.42 -11.37 -8.72
N GLU A 158 -1.14 -10.33 -9.18
CA GLU A 158 -1.71 -10.25 -10.53
C GLU A 158 -0.61 -9.98 -11.58
N THR A 159 0.41 -9.18 -11.25
CA THR A 159 1.45 -8.78 -12.21
C THR A 159 2.56 -9.80 -12.43
N PHE A 160 2.86 -10.68 -11.46
CA PHE A 160 3.89 -11.70 -11.66
C PHE A 160 3.39 -12.87 -12.52
N PRO A 161 4.20 -13.33 -13.52
CA PRO A 161 3.92 -14.56 -14.25
C PRO A 161 4.02 -15.78 -13.31
N LEU A 162 3.26 -16.83 -13.59
CA LEU A 162 3.13 -18.03 -12.74
C LEU A 162 4.49 -18.59 -12.29
N GLU A 163 5.45 -18.66 -13.21
CA GLU A 163 6.82 -19.15 -12.99
C GLU A 163 7.62 -18.38 -11.92
N ALA A 164 7.39 -17.07 -11.81
CA ALA A 164 8.19 -16.18 -10.95
C ALA A 164 7.37 -15.61 -9.77
N ARG A 165 6.07 -15.93 -9.70
CA ARG A 165 5.16 -15.38 -8.70
C ARG A 165 5.58 -15.73 -7.27
N SER A 166 5.92 -16.99 -7.00
CA SER A 166 6.32 -17.41 -5.65
C SER A 166 7.57 -16.66 -5.17
N ALA A 167 8.61 -16.60 -6.00
CA ALA A 167 9.83 -15.88 -5.68
C ALA A 167 9.61 -14.35 -5.57
N GLY A 168 8.77 -13.77 -6.44
CA GLY A 168 8.45 -12.34 -6.42
C GLY A 168 7.67 -11.93 -5.18
N GLN A 169 6.70 -12.77 -4.77
CA GLN A 169 5.96 -12.60 -3.52
C GLN A 169 6.88 -12.73 -2.31
N SER A 170 7.80 -13.70 -2.29
CA SER A 170 8.78 -13.81 -1.20
C SER A 170 9.61 -12.53 -1.06
N VAL A 171 10.10 -11.95 -2.16
CA VAL A 171 10.82 -10.67 -2.12
C VAL A 171 9.93 -9.54 -1.61
N ALA A 172 8.69 -9.45 -2.08
CA ALA A 172 7.74 -8.44 -1.63
C ALA A 172 7.46 -8.54 -0.11
N VAL A 173 7.26 -9.75 0.41
CA VAL A 173 7.08 -10.00 1.85
C VAL A 173 8.35 -9.63 2.62
N CYS A 174 9.54 -10.03 2.14
CA CYS A 174 10.80 -9.67 2.78
C CYS A 174 10.99 -8.14 2.84
N THR A 175 10.70 -7.43 1.75
CA THR A 175 10.72 -5.96 1.72
C THR A 175 9.71 -5.38 2.71
N ASN A 176 8.47 -5.88 2.71
CA ASN A 176 7.44 -5.41 3.63
C ASN A 176 7.86 -5.55 5.10
N MET A 177 8.38 -6.71 5.49
CA MET A 177 8.86 -6.98 6.86
C MET A 177 10.07 -6.12 7.22
N LEU A 178 11.02 -5.95 6.30
CA LEU A 178 12.20 -5.12 6.51
C LEU A 178 11.82 -3.65 6.76
N PHE A 179 10.95 -3.08 5.92
CA PHE A 179 10.51 -1.70 6.10
C PHE A 179 9.59 -1.52 7.31
N THR A 180 8.79 -2.53 7.64
CA THR A 180 8.04 -2.55 8.91
C THR A 180 8.98 -2.42 10.09
N PHE A 181 10.07 -3.21 10.11
CA PHE A 181 11.08 -3.16 11.17
C PHE A 181 11.77 -1.80 11.23
N ILE A 182 12.21 -1.25 10.08
CA ILE A 182 12.88 0.06 10.01
C ILE A 182 11.96 1.16 10.54
N ILE A 183 10.71 1.21 10.07
CA ILE A 183 9.75 2.22 10.51
C ILE A 183 9.45 2.05 12.01
N ALA A 184 9.24 0.82 12.50
CA ALA A 184 8.97 0.58 13.92
C ALA A 184 10.13 1.06 14.83
N GLN A 185 11.37 0.79 14.44
CA GLN A 185 12.56 1.26 15.17
C GLN A 185 12.72 2.79 15.11
N ALA A 186 12.53 3.37 13.93
CA ALA A 186 12.69 4.81 13.72
C ALA A 186 11.52 5.63 14.32
N PHE A 187 10.34 5.01 14.49
CA PHE A 187 9.12 5.70 14.89
C PHE A 187 9.22 6.34 16.28
N LEU A 188 9.70 5.61 17.29
CA LEU A 188 9.88 6.16 18.64
C LEU A 188 10.85 7.34 18.64
N SER A 189 11.97 7.23 17.92
CA SER A 189 12.95 8.31 17.78
C SER A 189 12.38 9.53 17.04
N MET A 190 11.56 9.32 16.00
CA MET A 190 10.83 10.38 15.30
C MET A 190 9.75 11.02 16.18
N LEU A 191 9.01 10.26 16.98
CA LEU A 191 8.02 10.81 17.90
C LEU A 191 8.66 11.72 18.95
N CYS A 192 9.79 11.30 19.53
CA CYS A 192 10.49 12.06 20.56
C CYS A 192 11.12 13.35 20.03
N ASN A 193 11.70 13.33 18.81
CA ASN A 193 12.41 14.48 18.26
C ASN A 193 11.56 15.36 17.33
N MET A 194 10.62 14.76 16.60
CA MET A 194 9.91 15.38 15.48
C MET A 194 8.39 15.53 15.69
N LYS A 195 7.90 15.54 16.94
CA LYS A 195 6.50 15.79 17.38
C LYS A 195 5.47 15.97 16.24
N PHE A 196 5.35 17.18 15.70
CA PHE A 196 4.41 17.52 14.62
C PHE A 196 4.95 17.17 13.21
N ALA A 197 6.26 17.30 13.00
CA ALA A 197 6.90 17.05 11.71
C ALA A 197 6.76 15.60 11.22
N ILE A 198 6.44 14.64 12.11
CA ILE A 198 6.15 13.25 11.73
C ILE A 198 4.91 13.14 10.81
N PHE A 199 3.87 13.93 11.06
CA PHE A 199 2.65 13.92 10.25
C PHE A 199 2.89 14.56 8.88
N LEU A 200 3.71 15.62 8.83
CA LEU A 200 4.14 16.21 7.56
C LEU A 200 5.01 15.25 6.74
N PHE A 201 5.89 14.50 7.40
CA PHE A 201 6.71 13.47 6.76
C PHE A 201 5.83 12.40 6.10
N PHE A 202 4.84 11.85 6.81
CA PHE A 202 3.92 10.87 6.23
C PHE A 202 3.05 11.48 5.11
N THR A 203 2.57 12.71 5.30
CA THR A 203 1.76 13.41 4.27
C THR A 203 2.55 13.58 2.97
N PHE A 204 3.84 13.94 3.07
CA PHE A 204 4.74 14.02 1.92
C PHE A 204 4.90 12.65 1.22
N TRP A 205 5.09 11.57 1.98
CA TRP A 205 5.21 10.24 1.40
C TRP A 205 3.92 9.75 0.75
N VAL A 206 2.75 10.06 1.32
CA VAL A 206 1.44 9.76 0.71
C VAL A 206 1.28 10.51 -0.62
N PHE A 207 1.76 11.75 -0.72
CA PHE A 207 1.77 12.49 -1.98
C PHE A 207 2.68 11.84 -3.03
N VAL A 208 3.92 11.49 -2.66
CA VAL A 208 4.88 10.81 -3.55
C VAL A 208 4.31 9.45 -4.01
N MET A 209 3.70 8.70 -3.10
CA MET A 209 3.02 7.46 -3.39
C MET A 209 1.87 7.65 -4.40
N THR A 210 1.06 8.69 -4.21
CA THR A 210 -0.07 8.97 -5.12
C THR A 210 0.45 9.31 -6.53
N ILE A 211 1.52 10.10 -6.64
CA ILE A 211 2.19 10.36 -7.93
C ILE A 211 2.70 9.06 -8.55
N PHE A 212 3.33 8.19 -7.75
CA PHE A 212 3.81 6.90 -8.22
C PHE A 212 2.68 6.05 -8.83
N VAL A 213 1.49 6.02 -8.21
CA VAL A 213 0.32 5.33 -8.78
C VAL A 213 -0.12 5.93 -10.11
N VAL A 214 -0.12 7.27 -10.22
CA VAL A 214 -0.49 7.93 -11.49
C VAL A 214 0.50 7.58 -12.59
N VAL A 215 1.79 7.57 -12.29
CA VAL A 215 2.86 7.52 -13.31
C VAL A 215 3.27 6.09 -13.69
N LEU A 216 3.32 5.17 -12.72
CA LEU A 216 3.97 3.87 -12.86
C LEU A 216 3.02 2.67 -12.77
N ILE A 217 1.82 2.83 -12.20
CA ILE A 217 0.85 1.74 -12.05
C ILE A 217 -0.17 1.79 -13.20
N PRO A 218 -0.13 0.84 -14.14
CA PRO A 218 -1.16 0.70 -15.15
C PRO A 218 -2.43 0.03 -14.58
N GLU A 219 -3.57 0.21 -15.25
CA GLU A 219 -4.82 -0.43 -14.84
C GLU A 219 -4.77 -1.94 -15.15
N THR A 220 -4.98 -2.78 -14.13
CA THR A 220 -4.96 -4.25 -14.26
C THR A 220 -6.35 -4.86 -14.41
N LYS A 221 -7.43 -4.05 -14.36
CA LYS A 221 -8.81 -4.54 -14.41
C LYS A 221 -9.11 -5.32 -15.69
N GLY A 222 -9.56 -6.56 -15.52
CA GLY A 222 -10.13 -7.39 -16.59
C GLY A 222 -9.12 -7.93 -17.60
N VAL A 223 -7.81 -7.85 -17.30
CA VAL A 223 -6.76 -8.39 -18.16
C VAL A 223 -6.33 -9.77 -17.63
N PRO A 224 -6.41 -10.84 -18.43
CA PRO A 224 -5.85 -12.14 -18.08
C PRO A 224 -4.37 -12.02 -17.72
N ILE A 225 -3.93 -12.76 -16.71
CA ILE A 225 -2.54 -12.74 -16.21
C ILE A 225 -1.53 -12.99 -17.35
N GLU A 226 -1.89 -13.85 -18.30
CA GLU A 226 -1.08 -14.22 -19.46
C GLU A 226 -0.91 -13.05 -20.45
N GLU A 227 -1.93 -12.20 -20.57
CA GLU A 227 -1.95 -11.05 -21.49
C GLU A 227 -1.44 -9.75 -20.86
N MET A 228 -1.17 -9.72 -19.54
CA MET A 228 -0.68 -8.52 -18.87
C MET A 228 0.58 -7.95 -19.53
N THR A 229 1.52 -8.82 -19.92
CA THR A 229 2.78 -8.41 -20.57
C THR A 229 2.52 -7.68 -21.88
N GLU A 230 1.57 -8.14 -22.69
CA GLU A 230 1.32 -7.58 -24.03
C GLU A 230 0.36 -6.40 -24.03
N ARG A 231 -0.73 -6.48 -23.27
CA ARG A 231 -1.77 -5.44 -23.28
C ARG A 231 -1.44 -4.27 -22.36
N VAL A 232 -0.71 -4.51 -21.28
CA VAL A 232 -0.50 -3.51 -20.22
C VAL A 232 0.94 -3.01 -20.21
N TRP A 233 1.93 -3.91 -20.17
CA TRP A 233 3.33 -3.51 -20.04
C TRP A 233 3.94 -2.96 -21.32
N LYS A 234 3.64 -3.54 -22.49
CA LYS A 234 4.11 -3.02 -23.81
C LYS A 234 3.45 -1.70 -24.22
N GLN A 235 2.24 -1.40 -23.73
CA GLN A 235 1.54 -0.14 -24.03
C GLN A 235 1.95 1.01 -23.08
N HIS A 236 2.57 0.70 -21.94
CA HIS A 236 2.96 1.70 -20.97
C HIS A 236 4.23 2.46 -21.42
N TRP A 237 4.13 3.79 -21.49
CA TRP A 237 5.18 4.68 -21.98
C TRP A 237 6.55 4.48 -21.31
N PHE A 238 6.57 4.15 -20.01
CA PHE A 238 7.79 3.92 -19.24
C PHE A 238 8.30 2.47 -19.29
N TRP A 239 7.39 1.49 -19.34
CA TRP A 239 7.75 0.07 -19.18
C TRP A 239 7.99 -0.65 -20.50
N LYS A 240 7.53 -0.09 -21.63
CA LYS A 240 7.75 -0.63 -22.98
C LYS A 240 9.23 -0.94 -23.25
N ARG A 241 10.14 -0.09 -22.80
CA ARG A 241 11.60 -0.25 -22.98
C ARG A 241 12.17 -1.54 -22.38
N PHE A 242 11.48 -2.16 -21.43
CA PHE A 242 11.90 -3.42 -20.82
C PHE A 242 11.26 -4.65 -21.49
N MET A 243 10.36 -4.44 -22.46
CA MET A 243 9.57 -5.47 -23.14
C MET A 243 9.89 -5.62 -24.64
N ASP A 244 10.65 -4.69 -25.24
CA ASP A 244 11.01 -4.72 -26.66
C ASP A 244 11.98 -5.88 -27.03
N ASP A 245 12.74 -6.43 -26.08
CA ASP A 245 13.67 -7.57 -26.29
C ASP A 245 12.93 -8.94 -26.45
N PHE A 246 11.59 -8.97 -26.43
CA PHE A 246 10.80 -10.23 -26.47
C PHE A 246 10.70 -10.84 -27.88
N GLU A 247 10.94 -10.07 -28.94
CA GLU A 247 10.86 -10.57 -30.33
C GLU A 247 12.09 -11.39 -30.76
N ASP A 248 13.23 -11.25 -30.06
CA ASP A 248 14.51 -11.84 -30.49
C ASP A 248 14.83 -13.23 -29.88
N ASP A 249 13.95 -13.83 -29.07
CA ASP A 249 14.11 -15.20 -28.58
C ASP A 249 13.14 -16.18 -29.27
N PRO A 250 13.60 -16.98 -30.26
CA PRO A 250 12.76 -17.91 -31.02
C PRO A 250 12.10 -19.01 -30.18
N LYS A 251 12.43 -19.14 -28.89
CA LYS A 251 11.86 -20.16 -27.98
C LYS A 251 10.56 -19.75 -27.30
N GLY A 252 10.15 -18.48 -27.39
CA GLY A 252 8.90 -17.99 -26.78
C GLY A 252 7.60 -18.42 -27.47
N LYS A 253 7.68 -18.94 -28.71
CA LYS A 253 6.51 -19.34 -29.51
C LYS A 253 6.02 -20.77 -29.27
N LEU A 254 6.72 -21.57 -28.46
CA LEU A 254 6.41 -23.01 -28.31
C LEU A 254 5.61 -23.36 -27.05
N HIS A 255 5.35 -22.39 -26.16
CA HIS A 255 4.68 -22.62 -24.87
C HIS A 255 3.54 -21.63 -24.57
N ALA A 256 3.03 -20.96 -25.61
CA ALA A 256 1.74 -20.26 -25.55
C ALA A 256 0.64 -21.16 -26.11
#